data_AF-A0A953LQ74-F1
#
_entry.id   AF-A0A953LQ74-F1
#
_cell.length_a   1.000
_cell.length_b   1.000
_cell.length_c   1.000
_cell.angle_alpha   90.00
_cell.angle_beta   90.00
_cell.angle_gamma   90.00
#
_symmetry.space_group_name_H-M   'P 1'
#
loop_
_entity.id
_entity.type
_entity.pdbx_description
1 polymer ?
#
loop_
_entity_poly.entity_id
_entity_poly.type
_entity_poly.pdbx_seq_one_letter_code
_entity_poly.pdbx_strand_id
1 'polypeptide(L)' 'MSRPYPWEKSYPPSISWDTPIETLTLPAMLDRSVARNAARHAISFRERRITYRELADAADAFAAGLL' A
#
# COMPACT_ATOMS: atom_id res chain seq x y z
N MET A 1 -27.26 -10.24 8.18
CA MET A 1 -26.38 -10.80 9.23
C MET A 1 -26.50 -9.92 10.47
N SER A 2 -26.58 -10.51 11.67
CA SER A 2 -26.60 -9.76 12.93
C SER A 2 -25.20 -9.76 13.53
N ARG A 3 -24.81 -8.64 14.16
CA ARG A 3 -23.56 -8.55 14.92
C ARG A 3 -23.66 -9.37 16.23
N PRO A 4 -22.51 -9.82 16.79
CA PRO A 4 -21.17 -9.70 16.23
C PRO A 4 -20.91 -10.67 15.08
N TYR A 5 -20.12 -10.27 14.10
CA TYR A 5 -19.69 -11.18 13.03
C TYR A 5 -18.69 -12.23 13.56
N PRO A 6 -18.65 -13.45 13.00
CA PRO A 6 -17.74 -14.52 13.47
C PRO A 6 -16.25 -14.16 13.46
N TRP A 7 -15.82 -13.19 12.65
CA TRP A 7 -14.44 -12.72 12.57
C TRP A 7 -14.09 -11.64 13.61
N GLU A 8 -15.06 -10.99 14.25
CA GLU A 8 -14.80 -9.97 15.28
C GLU A 8 -13.99 -10.56 16.46
N LYS A 9 -14.13 -11.87 16.72
CA LYS A 9 -13.34 -12.58 17.76
C LYS A 9 -11.84 -12.69 17.47
N SER A 10 -11.42 -12.47 16.23
CA SER A 10 -10.01 -12.53 15.82
C SER A 10 -9.30 -11.20 16.00
N TYR A 11 -10.03 -10.11 16.26
CA TYR A 11 -9.47 -8.79 16.49
C TYR A 11 -9.11 -8.61 17.98
N PRO A 12 -7.98 -7.94 18.29
CA PRO A 12 -7.70 -7.51 19.67
C PRO A 12 -8.84 -6.66 20.23
N PRO A 13 -9.13 -6.71 21.54
CA PRO A 13 -10.24 -5.94 22.14
C PRO A 13 -10.14 -4.42 21.96
N SER A 14 -8.94 -3.90 21.72
CA SER A 14 -8.68 -2.48 21.48
C SER A 14 -8.90 -2.04 20.02
N ILE A 15 -9.23 -2.96 19.11
CA ILE A 15 -9.33 -2.70 17.67
C ILE A 15 -10.72 -3.06 17.18
N SER A 16 -11.44 -2.08 16.64
CA SER A 16 -12.73 -2.34 15.98
C SER A 16 -12.51 -2.90 14.57
N TRP A 17 -13.23 -3.96 14.21
CA TRP A 17 -13.13 -4.57 12.87
C TRP A 17 -13.60 -3.61 11.76
N ASP A 18 -14.55 -2.71 12.08
CA ASP A 18 -15.16 -1.73 11.18
C ASP A 18 -14.51 -0.35 11.27
N THR A 19 -13.28 -0.28 11.81
CA THR A 19 -12.53 0.98 11.83
C THR A 19 -12.46 1.55 10.40
N PRO A 20 -12.87 2.81 10.17
CA PRO A 20 -12.81 3.42 8.85
C PRO A 20 -11.39 3.39 8.28
N ILE A 21 -11.24 2.87 7.06
CA ILE A 21 -9.97 2.83 6.34
C ILE A 21 -9.95 4.01 5.36
N GLU A 22 -8.85 4.78 5.36
CA GLU A 22 -8.66 5.83 4.37
C GLU A 22 -8.67 5.24 2.96
N THR A 23 -9.53 5.75 2.09
CA THR A 23 -9.65 5.30 0.71
C THR A 23 -8.82 6.17 -0.22
N LEU A 24 -7.97 5.54 -1.01
CA LEU A 24 -7.07 6.18 -1.97
C LEU A 24 -7.02 5.34 -3.25
N THR A 25 -6.72 5.96 -4.39
CA THR A 25 -6.31 5.20 -5.57
C THR A 25 -4.92 4.60 -5.31
N LEU A 26 -4.60 3.46 -5.94
CA LEU A 26 -3.27 2.87 -5.81
C LEU A 26 -2.14 3.82 -6.27
N PRO A 27 -2.27 4.58 -7.37
CA PRO A 27 -1.28 5.60 -7.73
C PRO A 27 -1.12 6.67 -6.65
N ALA A 28 -2.22 7.22 -6.10
CA ALA A 28 -2.13 8.23 -5.05
C ALA A 28 -1.49 7.70 -3.76
N MET A 29 -1.71 6.42 -3.43
CA MET A 29 -1.04 5.75 -2.32
C MET A 29 0.47 5.60 -2.57
N LEU A 30 0.88 5.31 -3.81
CA LEU A 30 2.28 5.24 -4.21
C LEU A 30 2.95 6.63 -4.13
N ASP A 31 2.31 7.67 -4.67
CA ASP A 31 2.82 9.06 -4.61
C ASP A 31 3.11 9.51 -3.19
N ARG A 32 2.15 9.30 -2.27
CA ARG A 32 2.32 9.61 -0.84
C ARG A 32 3.47 8.83 -0.21
N SER A 33 3.67 7.59 -0.63
CA SER A 33 4.75 6.75 -0.11
C SER A 33 6.11 7.23 -0.59
N VAL A 34 6.23 7.61 -1.86
CA VAL A 34 7.44 8.22 -2.45
C VAL A 34 7.78 9.53 -1.76
N ALA A 35 6.79 10.41 -1.55
CA ALA A 35 7.00 11.71 -0.90
C ALA A 35 7.66 11.58 0.49
N ARG A 36 7.34 10.52 1.23
CA ARG A 36 7.87 10.28 2.59
C ARG A 36 9.12 9.40 2.61
N ASN A 37 9.29 8.51 1.64
CA ASN A 37 10.24 7.39 1.73
C ASN A 37 11.07 7.20 0.46
N ALA A 38 11.22 8.21 -0.40
CA ALA A 38 11.80 8.11 -1.74
C ALA A 38 13.05 7.21 -1.84
N ALA A 39 14.02 7.38 -0.93
CA ALA A 39 15.29 6.65 -0.94
C ALA A 39 15.25 5.30 -0.18
N ARG A 40 14.15 4.98 0.52
CA ARG A 40 14.01 3.69 1.21
C ARG A 40 13.65 2.60 0.21
N HIS A 41 14.13 1.39 0.47
CA HIS A 41 13.78 0.22 -0.35
C HIS A 41 12.31 -0.17 -0.16
N ALA A 42 11.56 -0.21 -1.27
CA ALA A 42 10.17 -0.65 -1.33
C ALA A 42 10.07 -2.16 -1.62
N ILE A 43 10.96 -2.68 -2.47
CA ILE A 43 10.99 -4.09 -2.87
C ILE A 43 12.40 -4.64 -2.62
N SER A 44 12.46 -5.81 -2.01
CA SER A 44 13.68 -6.61 -1.89
C SER A 44 13.42 -7.99 -2.49
N PHE A 45 14.09 -8.29 -3.61
CA PHE A 45 13.98 -9.59 -4.27
C PHE A 45 15.37 -10.10 -4.62
N ARG A 46 15.83 -11.13 -3.90
CA ARG A 46 17.21 -11.64 -3.98
C ARG A 46 18.20 -10.49 -3.73
N GLU A 47 19.19 -10.32 -4.60
CA GLU A 47 20.18 -9.24 -4.52
C GLU A 47 19.70 -7.90 -5.08
N ARG A 48 18.48 -7.85 -5.63
CA ARG A 48 17.90 -6.61 -6.16
C ARG A 48 17.09 -5.92 -5.09
N ARG A 49 17.36 -4.63 -4.93
CA ARG A 49 16.59 -3.70 -4.10
C ARG A 49 16.12 -2.57 -5.00
N ILE A 50 14.85 -2.20 -4.86
CA ILE A 50 14.23 -1.10 -5.60
C ILE A 50 13.70 -0.13 -4.56
N THR A 51 14.10 1.13 -4.67
CA THR A 51 13.61 2.23 -3.84
C THR A 51 12.18 2.62 -4.20
N TYR A 52 11.49 3.33 -3.31
CA TYR A 52 10.16 3.88 -3.63
C TYR A 52 10.20 4.76 -4.88
N ARG A 53 11.25 5.57 -5.06
CA ARG A 53 11.41 6.41 -6.25
C ARG A 53 11.55 5.59 -7.53
N GLU A 54 12.46 4.63 -7.54
CA GLU A 54 12.67 3.76 -8.72
C GLU A 54 11.41 2.95 -9.07
N LEU A 55 10.62 2.54 -8.08
CA LEU A 55 9.36 1.86 -8.30
C LEU A 55 8.33 2.78 -8.98
N ALA A 56 8.21 4.03 -8.55
CA ALA A 56 7.29 4.99 -9.14
C ALA A 56 7.71 5.36 -10.57
N ASP A 57 8.99 5.64 -10.78
CA ASP A 57 9.53 5.94 -12.12
C ASP A 57 9.27 4.76 -13.09
N ALA A 58 9.44 3.52 -12.62
CA ALA A 58 9.15 2.33 -13.42
C ALA A 58 7.65 2.16 -13.71
N ALA A 59 6.78 2.47 -12.75
CA ALA A 59 5.33 2.41 -12.92
C ALA A 59 4.85 3.45 -13.95
N ASP A 60 5.36 4.68 -13.88
CA ASP A 60 5.04 5.75 -14.82
C ASP A 60 5.51 5.43 -16.23
N ALA A 61 6.75 4.93 -16.37
CA ALA A 61 7.29 4.51 -17.66
C ALA A 61 6.48 3.37 -18.29
N PHE A 62 6.06 2.40 -17.48
CA PHE A 62 5.22 1.30 -17.95
C PHE A 62 3.84 1.79 -18.38
N ALA A 63 3.19 2.64 -17.58
CA ALA A 63 1.88 3.22 -17.89
C ALA A 63 1.91 4.04 -19.18
N ALA A 64 2.96 4.85 -19.39
CA ALA A 64 3.16 5.61 -20.62
C ALA A 64 3.29 4.72 -21.86
N GLY A 65 3.85 3.51 -21.73
CA GLY A 65 3.96 2.54 -22.82
C GLY A 65 2.68 1.75 -23.13
N LEU A 66 1.62 1.90 -22.33
CA LEU A 66 0.31 1.29 -22.58
C LEU A 66 -0.66 2.22 -23.33
N LEU A 67 -0.27 3.47 -23.57
CA LEU A 67 -1.01 4.47 -24.36
C LEU A 67 -0.64 4.34 -25.84
#